data_AF-A0A970T7K2-F1
#
_entry.id   AF-A0A970T7K2-F1
#
_cell.length_a   1.000
_cell.length_b   1.000
_cell.length_c   1.000
_cell.angle_alpha   90.00
_cell.angle_beta   90.00
_cell.angle_gamma   90.00
#
_symmetry.space_group_name_H-M   'P 1'
#
loop_
_entity.id
_entity.type
_entity.pdbx_description
1 polymer ?
#
loop_
_entity_poly.entity_id
_entity_poly.type
_entity_poly.pdbx_seq_one_letter_code
_entity_poly.pdbx_strand_id
1 'polypeptide(L)'
;AYLTPIITGNDRNIDYRKLIDEGNILLVKMDKGRIGMDNVSLLGRMIISSISLAAMSRANQKKSDRIPFYLFIDEFQNFISSEIGSAMSEVRKYGLTLILANQTLGQLNSQTIEGLMGNVGSMVFFRPGINDYGIIKHYLEPEFKREDVLKLPNFNCIARLLIDNVPSDPFLFQNKYP
;
A
#
# COMPACT_ATOMS: atom_id res chain seq x y z
N ALA A 1 -26.72 1.78 8.80
CA ALA A 1 -26.65 2.51 10.07
C ALA A 1 -25.21 2.79 10.57
N TYR A 2 -24.16 2.14 10.05
CA TYR A 2 -22.77 2.32 10.53
C TYR A 2 -22.01 3.52 9.95
N LEU A 3 -22.46 4.10 8.84
CA LEU A 3 -21.76 5.21 8.15
C LEU A 3 -22.14 6.59 8.71
N THR A 4 -23.35 6.74 9.27
CA THR A 4 -23.88 8.02 9.74
C THR A 4 -22.99 8.68 10.80
N PRO A 5 -22.45 7.98 11.83
CA PRO A 5 -21.60 8.63 12.83
C PRO A 5 -20.27 9.16 12.29
N ILE A 6 -19.74 8.56 11.22
CA ILE A 6 -18.49 8.96 10.57
C ILE A 6 -18.71 10.18 9.65
N ILE A 7 -19.91 10.28 9.05
CA ILE A 7 -20.25 11.34 8.08
C ILE A 7 -20.93 12.55 8.76
N THR A 8 -21.65 12.35 9.87
CA THR A 8 -22.50 13.38 10.51
C THR A 8 -22.10 13.69 11.96
N GLY A 9 -20.98 13.17 12.46
CA GLY A 9 -20.56 13.38 13.85
C GLY A 9 -19.94 14.75 14.10
N ASN A 10 -20.73 15.71 14.61
CA ASN A 10 -20.28 17.10 14.83
C ASN A 10 -19.21 17.29 15.93
N ASP A 11 -18.92 16.30 16.78
CA ASP A 11 -17.99 16.46 17.92
C ASP A 11 -16.84 15.43 18.01
N ARG A 12 -16.71 14.50 17.06
CA ARG A 12 -15.67 13.42 17.10
C ARG A 12 -15.03 13.14 15.74
N ASN A 13 -14.82 14.17 14.93
CA ASN A 13 -14.10 14.01 13.69
C ASN A 13 -12.62 13.75 13.96
N ILE A 14 -12.06 12.75 13.26
CA ILE A 14 -10.63 12.48 13.28
C ILE A 14 -9.94 13.60 12.51
N ASP A 15 -9.11 14.39 13.21
CA ASP A 15 -8.21 15.32 12.56
C ASP A 15 -7.00 14.53 12.02
N TYR A 16 -7.09 14.12 10.76
CA TYR A 16 -6.02 13.39 10.08
C TYR A 16 -4.73 14.20 9.98
N ARG A 17 -4.80 15.55 9.94
CA ARG A 17 -3.60 16.37 9.86
C ARG A 17 -2.86 16.36 11.19
N LYS A 18 -3.57 16.57 12.28
CA LYS A 18 -2.99 16.42 13.62
C LYS A 18 -2.44 15.01 13.84
N LEU A 19 -3.19 13.99 13.41
CA LEU A 19 -2.81 12.58 13.53
C LEU A 19 -1.45 12.28 12.88
N ILE A 20 -1.23 12.74 11.64
CA ILE A 20 0.04 12.52 10.93
C ILE A 20 1.18 13.38 11.46
N ASP A 21 0.90 14.62 11.89
CA ASP A 21 1.93 15.56 12.36
C ASP A 21 2.41 15.20 13.78
N GLU A 22 1.59 14.56 14.58
CA GLU A 22 1.95 14.07 15.92
C GLU A 22 2.51 12.64 15.91
N GLY A 23 2.49 11.96 14.77
CA GLY A 23 2.97 10.57 14.65
C GLY A 23 2.08 9.55 15.37
N ASN A 24 0.79 9.84 15.51
CA ASN A 24 -0.17 8.97 16.19
C ASN A 24 -0.46 7.69 15.37
N ILE A 25 -0.85 6.61 16.05
CA ILE A 25 -1.22 5.35 15.40
C ILE A 25 -2.73 5.31 15.17
N LEU A 26 -3.15 5.09 13.91
CA LEU A 26 -4.53 4.82 13.53
C LEU A 26 -4.71 3.36 13.13
N LEU A 27 -5.55 2.63 13.86
CA LEU A 27 -5.95 1.27 13.50
C LEU A 27 -7.38 1.27 12.97
N VAL A 28 -7.57 0.84 11.73
CA VAL A 28 -8.89 0.80 11.09
C VAL A 28 -9.26 -0.65 10.83
N LYS A 29 -10.20 -1.18 11.61
CA LYS A 29 -10.74 -2.52 11.41
C LYS A 29 -11.96 -2.48 10.49
N MET A 30 -11.86 -3.15 9.35
CA MET A 30 -12.96 -3.26 8.39
C MET A 30 -13.44 -4.71 8.29
N ASP A 31 -14.54 -5.02 8.97
CA ASP A 31 -15.13 -6.36 8.90
C ASP A 31 -16.13 -6.43 7.73
N LYS A 32 -15.69 -7.08 6.64
CA LYS A 32 -16.49 -7.28 5.42
C LYS A 32 -17.81 -8.01 5.70
N GLY A 33 -17.82 -8.95 6.65
CA GLY A 33 -19.01 -9.75 6.98
C GLY A 33 -20.08 -8.96 7.74
N ARG A 34 -19.67 -7.94 8.51
CA ARG A 34 -20.59 -7.10 9.28
C ARG A 34 -21.05 -5.84 8.54
N ILE A 35 -20.13 -5.22 7.79
CA ILE A 35 -20.34 -3.90 7.19
C ILE A 35 -20.85 -4.02 5.75
N GLY A 36 -20.56 -5.15 5.08
CA GLY A 36 -20.81 -5.36 3.66
C GLY A 36 -19.65 -4.84 2.81
N MET A 37 -19.39 -5.53 1.70
CA MET A 37 -18.20 -5.30 0.87
C MET A 37 -18.15 -3.89 0.28
N ASP A 38 -19.26 -3.39 -0.27
CA ASP A 38 -19.33 -2.06 -0.90
C ASP A 38 -19.10 -0.94 0.11
N ASN A 39 -19.69 -1.07 1.30
CA ASN A 39 -19.51 -0.11 2.39
C ASN A 39 -18.06 -0.11 2.90
N VAL A 40 -17.42 -1.27 3.00
CA VAL A 40 -16.00 -1.37 3.35
C VAL A 40 -15.13 -0.69 2.29
N SER A 41 -15.37 -0.96 1.01
CA SER A 41 -14.63 -0.33 -0.08
C SER A 41 -14.77 1.20 -0.05
N LEU A 42 -16.01 1.70 0.07
CA LEU A 42 -16.29 3.13 0.14
C LEU A 42 -15.61 3.79 1.33
N LEU A 43 -15.78 3.22 2.54
CA LEU A 43 -15.20 3.77 3.76
C LEU A 43 -13.66 3.76 3.69
N GLY A 44 -13.06 2.68 3.18
CA GLY A 44 -11.61 2.56 3.00
C GLY A 44 -11.09 3.62 2.04
N ARG A 45 -11.74 3.80 0.89
CA ARG A 45 -11.42 4.85 -0.08
C ARG A 45 -11.48 6.25 0.53
N MET A 46 -12.52 6.54 1.30
CA MET A 46 -12.66 7.82 1.98
C MET A 46 -11.52 8.06 2.97
N ILE A 47 -11.20 7.09 3.83
CA ILE A 47 -10.12 7.21 4.82
C ILE A 47 -8.76 7.40 4.14
N ILE A 48 -8.43 6.59 3.13
CA ILE A 48 -7.18 6.71 2.37
C ILE A 48 -7.08 8.09 1.72
N SER A 49 -8.18 8.59 1.15
CA SER A 49 -8.23 9.90 0.51
C SER A 49 -8.04 11.02 1.54
N SER A 50 -8.70 10.95 2.71
CA SER A 50 -8.54 11.92 3.79
C SER A 50 -7.11 11.96 4.33
N ILE A 51 -6.47 10.80 4.54
CA ILE A 51 -5.06 10.73 4.97
C ILE A 51 -4.14 11.30 3.87
N SER A 52 -4.41 11.00 2.60
CA SER A 52 -3.62 11.51 1.48
C SER A 52 -3.72 13.03 1.36
N LEU A 53 -4.92 13.60 1.47
CA LEU A 53 -5.14 15.05 1.49
C LEU A 53 -4.50 15.71 2.71
N ALA A 54 -4.59 15.09 3.89
CA ALA A 54 -3.91 15.55 5.09
C ALA A 54 -2.39 15.58 4.87
N ALA A 55 -1.81 14.54 4.26
CA ALA A 55 -0.41 14.54 3.89
C ALA A 55 -0.07 15.65 2.89
N MET A 56 -0.83 15.80 1.80
CA MET A 56 -0.61 16.83 0.79
C MET A 56 -0.67 18.25 1.37
N SER A 57 -1.53 18.50 2.36
CA SER A 57 -1.59 19.80 3.03
C SER A 57 -0.29 20.15 3.76
N ARG A 58 0.66 19.21 3.96
CA ARG A 58 2.02 19.48 4.51
C ARG A 58 2.92 20.22 3.53
N ALA A 59 2.39 20.63 2.38
CA ALA A 59 3.04 21.55 1.45
C ALA A 59 3.53 22.85 2.14
N ASN A 60 2.86 23.28 3.21
CA ASN A 60 3.22 24.45 4.02
C ASN A 60 4.40 24.23 4.99
N GLN A 61 4.85 23.00 5.19
CA GLN A 61 6.00 22.66 6.04
C GLN A 61 7.26 22.42 5.20
N LYS A 62 8.45 22.70 5.75
CA LYS A 62 9.71 22.30 5.10
C LYS A 62 9.81 20.77 5.09
N LYS A 63 10.46 20.21 4.08
CA LYS A 63 10.62 18.76 3.94
C LYS A 63 11.29 18.10 5.16
N SER A 64 12.22 18.81 5.81
CA SER A 64 12.92 18.37 7.04
C SER A 64 12.01 18.23 8.25
N ASP A 65 10.91 18.99 8.29
CA ASP A 65 10.05 19.10 9.46
C ASP A 65 8.86 18.12 9.39
N ARG A 66 8.71 17.44 8.24
CA ARG A 66 7.63 16.48 7.99
C ARG A 66 7.97 15.16 8.66
N ILE A 67 7.22 14.81 9.71
CA ILE A 67 7.32 13.49 10.35
C ILE A 67 6.86 12.41 9.34
N PRO A 68 7.68 11.39 9.05
CA PRO A 68 7.26 10.29 8.19
C PRO A 68 6.04 9.58 8.75
N PHE A 69 5.03 9.38 7.92
CA PHE A 69 3.83 8.63 8.25
C PHE A 69 3.70 7.43 7.32
N TYR A 70 3.39 6.25 7.88
CA TYR A 70 3.33 5.00 7.13
C TYR A 70 1.90 4.50 7.10
N LEU A 71 1.34 4.35 5.90
CA LEU A 71 0.00 3.81 5.70
C LEU A 71 0.10 2.41 5.11
N PHE A 72 -0.25 1.42 5.94
CA PHE A 72 -0.35 0.02 5.57
C PHE A 72 -1.78 -0.28 5.12
N ILE A 73 -1.92 -0.81 3.90
CA ILE A 73 -3.20 -1.14 3.30
C ILE A 73 -3.16 -2.60 2.89
N ASP A 74 -3.82 -3.43 3.70
CA ASP A 74 -4.05 -4.83 3.36
C ASP A 74 -5.22 -4.94 2.37
N GLU A 75 -5.14 -5.95 1.51
CA GLU A 75 -6.10 -6.19 0.42
C GLU A 75 -6.43 -4.91 -0.38
N PHE A 76 -5.39 -4.16 -0.75
CA PHE A 76 -5.52 -2.81 -1.29
C PHE A 76 -6.36 -2.72 -2.58
N GLN A 77 -6.48 -3.81 -3.34
CA GLN A 77 -7.30 -3.90 -4.53
C GLN A 77 -8.78 -3.57 -4.24
N ASN A 78 -9.25 -3.74 -3.00
CA ASN A 78 -10.60 -3.35 -2.61
C ASN A 78 -10.78 -1.82 -2.51
N PHE A 79 -9.69 -1.07 -2.40
CA PHE A 79 -9.72 0.36 -2.11
C PHE A 79 -9.12 1.22 -3.23
N ILE A 80 -8.35 0.64 -4.15
CA ILE A 80 -7.69 1.42 -5.19
C ILE A 80 -8.61 1.75 -6.36
N SER A 81 -8.40 2.93 -6.94
CA SER A 81 -8.86 3.35 -8.26
C SER A 81 -7.66 3.88 -9.05
N SER A 82 -7.81 4.08 -10.36
CA SER A 82 -6.78 4.66 -11.23
C SER A 82 -6.24 5.99 -10.71
N GLU A 83 -7.13 6.83 -10.18
CA GLU A 83 -6.83 8.17 -9.65
C GLU A 83 -6.10 8.10 -8.31
N ILE A 84 -6.43 7.10 -7.49
CA ILE A 84 -5.74 6.85 -6.23
C ILE A 84 -4.31 6.38 -6.53
N GLY A 85 -4.10 5.50 -7.53
CA GLY A 85 -2.76 5.04 -7.92
C GLY A 85 -1.81 6.17 -8.32
N SER A 86 -2.28 7.16 -9.10
CA SER A 86 -1.46 8.34 -9.45
C SER A 86 -1.21 9.24 -8.24
N ALA A 87 -2.24 9.53 -7.43
CA ALA A 87 -2.10 10.33 -6.22
C ALA A 87 -1.12 9.72 -5.20
N MET A 88 -1.12 8.39 -5.08
CA MET A 88 -0.23 7.62 -4.21
C MET A 88 1.26 7.79 -4.57
N SER A 89 1.57 8.11 -5.82
CA SER A 89 2.95 8.37 -6.26
C SER A 89 3.44 9.74 -5.82
N GLU A 90 2.53 10.69 -5.65
CA GLU A 90 2.85 12.06 -5.25
C GLU A 90 2.99 12.24 -3.74
N VAL A 91 2.24 11.48 -2.93
CA VAL A 91 2.17 11.72 -1.48
C VAL A 91 3.51 11.50 -0.75
N ARG A 92 4.44 10.74 -1.35
CA ARG A 92 5.80 10.55 -0.83
C ARG A 92 6.53 11.87 -0.64
N LYS A 93 6.33 12.86 -1.53
CA LYS A 93 6.96 14.18 -1.41
C LYS A 93 6.52 14.91 -0.14
N TYR A 94 5.36 14.54 0.41
CA TYR A 94 4.79 15.09 1.63
C TYR A 94 5.01 14.23 2.88
N GLY A 95 5.91 13.23 2.84
CA GLY A 95 6.22 12.42 4.02
C GLY A 95 5.18 11.35 4.35
N LEU A 96 4.36 10.93 3.38
CA LEU A 96 3.49 9.76 3.50
C LEU A 96 4.06 8.61 2.67
N THR A 97 4.39 7.51 3.34
CA THR A 97 4.85 6.27 2.72
C THR A 97 3.73 5.24 2.73
N LEU A 98 3.56 4.55 1.62
CA LEU A 98 2.48 3.59 1.41
C LEU A 98 3.08 2.19 1.36
N ILE A 99 2.43 1.26 2.06
CA ILE A 99 2.76 -0.16 2.05
C ILE A 99 1.51 -0.91 1.66
N LEU A 100 1.55 -1.55 0.50
CA LEU A 100 0.38 -2.15 -0.13
C LEU A 100 0.55 -3.65 -0.18
N ALA A 101 -0.46 -4.39 0.29
CA ALA A 101 -0.49 -5.84 0.23
C ALA A 101 -1.70 -6.32 -0.56
N ASN A 102 -1.47 -7.26 -1.47
CA ASN A 102 -2.49 -7.94 -2.25
C ASN A 102 -2.11 -9.41 -2.44
N GLN A 103 -3.12 -10.26 -2.60
CA GLN A 103 -2.90 -11.69 -2.82
C GLN A 103 -2.50 -12.02 -4.25
N THR A 104 -3.04 -11.30 -5.24
CA THR A 104 -2.76 -11.51 -6.65
C THR A 104 -2.81 -10.20 -7.42
N LEU A 105 -1.94 -10.05 -8.41
CA LEU A 105 -1.96 -8.90 -9.32
C LEU A 105 -3.09 -9.02 -10.33
N GLY A 106 -3.60 -10.23 -10.60
CA GLY A 106 -4.73 -10.45 -11.50
C GLY A 106 -6.06 -9.82 -11.07
N GLN A 107 -6.16 -9.33 -9.83
CA GLN A 107 -7.33 -8.56 -9.36
C GLN A 107 -7.26 -7.07 -9.74
N LEU A 108 -6.12 -6.61 -10.25
CA LEU A 108 -5.89 -5.22 -10.64
C LEU A 108 -6.02 -5.09 -12.15
N ASN A 109 -6.57 -3.96 -12.61
CA ASN A 109 -6.54 -3.63 -14.02
C ASN A 109 -5.10 -3.26 -14.47
N SER A 110 -4.81 -3.43 -15.76
CA SER A 110 -3.46 -3.22 -16.31
C SER A 110 -2.91 -1.82 -16.01
N GLN A 111 -3.75 -0.78 -16.10
CA GLN A 111 -3.34 0.60 -15.83
C GLN A 111 -2.90 0.80 -14.38
N THR A 112 -3.56 0.14 -13.42
CA THR A 112 -3.20 0.18 -12.00
C THR A 112 -1.88 -0.57 -11.77
N ILE A 113 -1.70 -1.73 -12.42
CA ILE A 113 -0.44 -2.48 -12.34
C ILE A 113 0.71 -1.64 -12.88
N GLU A 114 0.58 -1.07 -14.08
CA GLU A 114 1.59 -0.21 -14.69
C GLU A 114 1.93 1.00 -13.80
N GLY A 115 0.91 1.67 -13.26
CA GLY A 115 1.08 2.80 -12.35
C GLY A 115 1.82 2.42 -11.07
N LEU A 116 1.50 1.26 -10.47
CA LEU A 116 2.18 0.77 -9.28
C LEU A 116 3.63 0.37 -9.60
N MET A 117 3.83 -0.45 -10.62
CA MET A 117 5.14 -0.97 -11.00
C MET A 117 6.13 0.12 -11.42
N GLY A 118 5.63 1.25 -11.95
CA GLY A 118 6.44 2.42 -12.27
C GLY A 118 6.86 3.26 -11.05
N ASN A 119 6.14 3.19 -9.93
CA ASN A 119 6.34 4.08 -8.78
C ASN A 119 6.79 3.36 -7.50
N VAL A 120 6.65 2.05 -7.43
CA VAL A 120 7.08 1.24 -6.29
C VAL A 120 8.58 0.93 -6.40
N GLY A 121 9.36 1.50 -5.49
CA GLY A 121 10.80 1.26 -5.43
C GLY A 121 11.20 -0.06 -4.77
N SER A 122 10.45 -0.49 -3.76
CA SER A 122 10.72 -1.71 -2.99
C SER A 122 9.57 -2.68 -3.12
N MET A 123 9.86 -3.92 -3.50
CA MET A 123 8.90 -4.98 -3.72
C MET A 123 9.28 -6.19 -2.88
N VAL A 124 8.27 -6.86 -2.32
CA VAL A 124 8.42 -8.12 -1.59
C VAL A 124 7.41 -9.11 -2.14
N PHE A 125 7.90 -10.24 -2.63
CA PHE A 125 7.12 -11.30 -3.22
C PHE A 125 7.20 -12.52 -2.32
N PHE A 126 6.05 -13.07 -1.93
CA PHE A 126 5.98 -14.33 -1.19
C PHE A 126 6.06 -15.51 -2.16
N ARG A 127 5.02 -16.34 -2.27
CA ARG A 127 4.90 -17.35 -3.34
C ARG A 127 3.85 -16.89 -4.37
N PRO A 128 4.21 -15.99 -5.32
CA PRO A 128 3.35 -15.61 -6.43
C PRO A 128 2.85 -16.82 -7.22
N GLY A 129 1.65 -16.71 -7.77
CA GLY A 129 1.12 -17.67 -8.74
C GLY A 129 1.78 -17.53 -10.11
N ILE A 130 1.51 -18.49 -11.01
CA ILE A 130 2.04 -18.52 -12.37
C ILE A 130 1.69 -17.26 -13.19
N ASN A 131 0.47 -16.74 -13.04
CA ASN A 131 0.02 -15.56 -13.76
C ASN A 131 0.74 -14.30 -13.25
N ASP A 132 0.88 -14.18 -11.93
CA ASP A 132 1.60 -13.06 -11.31
C ASP A 132 3.09 -13.09 -11.67
N TYR A 133 3.72 -14.27 -11.73
CA TYR A 133 5.11 -14.42 -12.20
C TYR A 133 5.29 -13.79 -13.58
N GLY A 134 4.36 -14.01 -14.51
CA GLY A 134 4.42 -13.43 -15.85
C GLY A 134 4.52 -11.90 -15.85
N ILE A 135 3.91 -11.25 -14.85
CA ILE A 135 3.90 -9.80 -14.68
C ILE A 135 5.20 -9.32 -14.02
N ILE A 136 5.72 -10.05 -13.04
CA ILE A 136 6.85 -9.58 -12.20
C ILE A 136 8.22 -10.13 -12.63
N LYS A 137 8.30 -11.07 -13.56
CA LYS A 137 9.56 -11.76 -13.95
C LYS A 137 10.72 -10.82 -14.27
N HIS A 138 10.44 -9.66 -14.85
CA HIS A 138 11.46 -8.67 -15.21
C HIS A 138 12.16 -8.03 -14.00
N TYR A 139 11.59 -8.19 -12.80
CA TYR A 139 12.20 -7.74 -11.55
C TYR A 139 12.94 -8.86 -10.80
N LEU A 140 12.85 -10.10 -11.29
CA LEU A 140 13.33 -11.30 -10.62
C LEU A 140 14.42 -12.02 -11.41
N GLU A 141 14.36 -11.97 -12.74
CA GLU A 141 15.33 -12.61 -13.62
C GLU A 141 16.58 -11.73 -13.80
N PRO A 142 17.78 -12.34 -13.90
CA PRO A 142 18.04 -13.78 -14.01
C PRO A 142 18.15 -14.56 -12.69
N GLU A 143 18.16 -13.89 -11.53
CA GLU A 143 18.48 -14.49 -10.23
C GLU A 143 17.45 -15.54 -9.78
N PHE A 144 16.16 -15.29 -10.04
CA PHE A 144 15.07 -16.20 -9.71
C PHE A 144 14.24 -16.52 -10.95
N LYS A 145 14.23 -17.79 -11.32
CA LYS A 145 13.39 -18.30 -12.41
C LYS A 145 12.03 -18.70 -11.87
N ARG A 146 11.12 -18.95 -12.80
CA ARG A 146 9.74 -19.36 -12.52
C ARG A 146 9.66 -20.52 -11.54
N GLU A 147 10.49 -21.54 -11.72
CA GLU A 147 10.48 -22.74 -10.88
C GLU A 147 10.89 -22.42 -9.44
N ASP A 148 11.81 -21.47 -9.24
CA ASP A 148 12.27 -21.02 -7.92
C ASP A 148 11.13 -20.30 -7.19
N VAL A 149 10.48 -19.36 -7.88
CA VAL A 149 9.37 -18.56 -7.32
C VAL A 149 8.17 -19.43 -6.95
N LEU A 150 7.76 -20.35 -7.83
CA LEU A 150 6.60 -21.22 -7.58
C LEU A 150 6.83 -22.23 -6.46
N LYS A 151 8.09 -22.57 -6.17
CA LYS A 151 8.47 -23.52 -5.12
C LYS A 151 8.88 -22.85 -3.81
N LEU A 152 8.73 -21.53 -3.69
CA LEU A 152 9.07 -20.82 -2.45
C LEU A 152 8.35 -21.46 -1.24
N PRO A 153 9.11 -21.92 -0.23
CA PRO A 153 8.50 -22.43 0.99
C PRO A 153 7.72 -21.33 1.70
N ASN A 154 6.76 -21.70 2.54
CA ASN A 154 6.08 -20.72 3.38
C ASN A 154 7.11 -19.94 4.21
N PHE A 155 6.79 -18.67 4.48
CA PHE A 155 7.65 -17.74 5.22
C PHE A 155 8.98 -17.40 4.54
N ASN A 156 9.15 -17.76 3.26
CA ASN A 156 10.25 -17.28 2.44
C ASN A 156 9.73 -16.26 1.44
N CYS A 157 10.50 -15.20 1.24
CA CYS A 157 10.13 -14.10 0.38
C CYS A 157 11.33 -13.68 -0.47
N ILE A 158 11.06 -13.26 -1.71
CA ILE A 158 12.03 -12.56 -2.53
C ILE A 158 11.78 -11.06 -2.37
N ALA A 159 12.80 -10.31 -1.96
CA ALA A 159 12.74 -8.86 -1.92
C ALA A 159 13.61 -8.26 -3.02
N ARG A 160 13.16 -7.13 -3.56
CA ARG A 160 13.96 -6.21 -4.35
C ARG A 160 13.75 -4.83 -3.74
N LEU A 161 14.78 -4.22 -3.18
CA LEU A 161 14.64 -3.01 -2.37
C LEU A 161 15.27 -1.81 -3.07
N LEU A 162 14.67 -0.63 -2.89
CA LEU A 162 15.31 0.64 -3.24
C LEU A 162 16.17 1.11 -2.06
N ILE A 163 17.49 0.89 -2.13
CA ILE A 163 18.46 1.25 -1.10
C ILE A 163 19.26 2.45 -1.62
N ASP A 164 19.25 3.56 -0.89
CA ASP A 164 19.93 4.81 -1.29
C ASP A 164 19.55 5.29 -2.72
N ASN A 165 18.29 5.08 -3.10
CA ASN A 165 17.73 5.33 -4.44
C ASN A 165 18.30 4.47 -5.56
N VAL A 166 19.00 3.39 -5.22
CA VAL A 166 19.48 2.36 -6.15
C VAL A 166 18.68 1.07 -5.92
N PRO A 167 18.04 0.49 -6.95
CA PRO A 167 17.42 -0.81 -6.81
C PRO A 167 18.47 -1.88 -6.55
N SER A 168 18.25 -2.72 -5.55
CA SER A 168 19.06 -3.91 -5.31
C SER A 168 18.80 -4.97 -6.38
N ASP A 169 19.71 -5.93 -6.49
CA ASP A 169 19.37 -7.23 -7.06
C ASP A 169 18.29 -7.89 -6.19
N PRO A 170 17.40 -8.71 -6.77
CA PRO A 170 16.46 -9.47 -5.97
C PRO A 170 17.21 -10.47 -5.08
N PHE A 171 16.75 -10.67 -3.85
CA PHE A 171 17.35 -11.60 -2.91
C PHE A 171 16.31 -12.33 -2.07
N LEU A 172 16.64 -13.55 -1.66
CA LEU A 172 15.79 -14.39 -0.82
C LEU A 172 16.04 -14.05 0.66
N PHE A 173 14.97 -13.93 1.44
CA PHE A 173 15.06 -13.89 2.90
C PHE A 173 13.91 -14.66 3.53
N GLN A 174 14.15 -15.14 4.75
CA GLN A 174 13.17 -15.86 5.54
C GLN A 174 12.52 -14.91 6.54
N ASN A 175 11.19 -14.81 6.50
CA ASN A 175 10.42 -14.19 7.56
C ASN A 175 10.45 -15.11 8.79
N LYS A 176 10.96 -14.60 9.91
CA LYS A 176 11.10 -15.36 11.16
C LYS A 176 9.78 -15.54 11.93
N TYR A 177 8.71 -14.90 11.49
CA TYR A 177 7.41 -14.95 12.16
C TYR A 177 6.37 -15.61 11.24
N PRO A 178 5.76 -16.72 11.69
CA PRO A 178 4.70 -17.40 10.97
C PRO A 178 3.36 -16.65 10.98
#